data_AF-A0A453HNR5-F1
#
_entry.id   AF-A0A453HNR5-F1
#
_cell.length_a   1.000
_cell.length_b   1.000
_cell.length_c   1.000
_cell.angle_alpha   90.00
_cell.angle_beta   90.00
_cell.angle_gamma   90.00
#
_symmetry.space_group_name_H-M   'P 1'
#
loop_
_entity.id
_entity.type
_entity.pdbx_description
1 polymer ?
#
loop_
_entity_poly.entity_id
_entity_poly.type
_entity_poly.pdbx_seq_one_letter_code
_entity_poly.pdbx_strand_id
1 'polypeptide(L)'
;MLIKAWCYYESRILGAHHGLISTYALEILVLYIFHLFHKSLDGPLAVLYRFLDYYSKFDWDNKGISLYGPVPLSSLPDFSCAAEAPDTHDVDFLKREEFLKECAQRFTVPPRNFERNTRLFSRKFLNIVDPLKQNNNLGRSVSKGNFYRIRSAFDLGARKLGKILQVPINSAVPEVNQFFRNTLKRNHTMVRPDVQDIALDFNVERDNKASVFQMSITMGL
;
A
#
# COMPACT_ATOMS: atom_id res chain seq x y z
N MET A 1 3.04 -6.27 -3.06
CA MET A 1 1.71 -6.82 -3.43
C MET A 1 0.86 -7.22 -2.23
N LEU A 2 1.40 -7.94 -1.24
CA LEU A 2 0.65 -8.41 -0.07
C LEU A 2 -0.13 -7.31 0.69
N ILE A 3 0.52 -6.18 0.97
CA ILE A 3 -0.12 -5.05 1.69
C ILE A 3 -1.30 -4.48 0.91
N LYS A 4 -1.16 -4.33 -0.42
CA LYS A 4 -2.27 -3.88 -1.29
C LYS A 4 -3.44 -4.86 -1.22
N ALA A 5 -3.17 -6.17 -1.33
CA ALA A 5 -4.20 -7.20 -1.25
C ALA A 5 -4.92 -7.16 0.11
N TRP A 6 -4.18 -7.06 1.21
CA TRP A 6 -4.77 -6.94 2.55
C TRP A 6 -5.63 -5.68 2.70
N CYS A 7 -5.12 -4.52 2.25
CA CYS A 7 -5.84 -3.25 2.33
C CYS A 7 -7.11 -3.26 1.48
N TYR A 8 -7.09 -3.96 0.35
CA TYR A 8 -8.23 -4.04 -0.57
C TYR A 8 -9.26 -5.08 -0.13
N TYR A 9 -8.84 -6.33 0.11
CA TYR A 9 -9.74 -7.46 0.37
C TYR A 9 -10.11 -7.61 1.84
N GLU A 10 -9.16 -7.45 2.77
CA GLU A 10 -9.40 -7.76 4.18
C GLU A 10 -9.96 -6.56 4.95
N SER A 11 -9.39 -5.37 4.76
CA SER A 11 -9.80 -4.17 5.51
C SER A 11 -10.67 -3.20 4.73
N ARG A 12 -10.73 -3.31 3.40
CA ARG A 12 -11.51 -2.44 2.50
C ARG A 12 -11.22 -0.94 2.73
N ILE A 13 -9.92 -0.60 2.80
CA ILE A 13 -9.41 0.75 3.05
C ILE A 13 -8.70 1.38 1.85
N LEU A 14 -8.78 0.75 0.67
CA LEU A 14 -8.27 1.30 -0.59
C LEU A 14 -9.41 1.78 -1.48
N GLY A 15 -9.25 2.97 -2.07
CA GLY A 15 -10.21 3.55 -3.02
C GLY A 15 -10.41 5.05 -2.82
N ALA A 16 -9.60 5.88 -3.47
CA ALA A 16 -9.66 7.35 -3.33
C ALA A 16 -11.04 7.93 -3.69
N HIS A 17 -11.72 7.36 -4.69
CA HIS A 17 -13.07 7.77 -5.10
C HIS A 17 -14.12 7.55 -3.99
N HIS A 18 -13.87 6.63 -3.06
CA HIS A 18 -14.73 6.36 -1.90
C HIS A 18 -14.24 7.07 -0.62
N GLY A 19 -13.34 8.04 -0.76
CA GLY A 19 -12.73 8.76 0.34
C GLY A 19 -11.81 7.89 1.22
N LEU A 20 -11.21 6.85 0.64
CA LEU A 20 -10.23 5.98 1.28
C LEU A 20 -8.81 6.27 0.77
N ILE A 21 -7.83 5.46 1.18
CA ILE A 21 -6.42 5.62 0.77
C ILE A 21 -6.30 5.35 -0.73
N SER A 22 -5.59 6.22 -1.46
CA SER A 22 -5.25 5.96 -2.86
C SER A 22 -4.15 4.90 -2.97
N THR A 23 -4.09 4.17 -4.08
CA THR A 23 -2.99 3.20 -4.29
C THR A 23 -1.62 3.87 -4.21
N TYR A 24 -1.50 5.08 -4.75
CA TYR A 24 -0.26 5.87 -4.68
C TYR A 24 0.10 6.25 -3.24
N ALA A 25 -0.85 6.74 -2.45
CA ALA A 25 -0.63 7.04 -1.04
C ALA A 25 -0.15 5.80 -0.26
N LEU A 26 -0.77 4.63 -0.51
CA LEU A 26 -0.36 3.39 0.12
C LEU A 26 1.08 2.99 -0.29
N GLU A 27 1.45 3.17 -1.56
CA GLU A 27 2.81 2.89 -2.02
C GLU A 27 3.84 3.74 -1.31
N ILE A 28 3.58 5.04 -1.13
CA ILE A 28 4.48 5.93 -0.39
C ILE A 28 4.64 5.46 1.06
N LEU A 29 3.55 5.08 1.73
CA LEU A 29 3.60 4.53 3.09
C LEU A 29 4.43 3.23 3.15
N VAL A 30 4.30 2.35 2.16
CA VAL A 30 5.05 1.09 2.10
C VAL A 30 6.54 1.35 1.81
N LEU A 31 6.86 2.25 0.88
CA LEU A 31 8.23 2.64 0.57
C LEU A 31 8.94 3.19 1.80
N TYR A 32 8.26 3.99 2.62
CA TYR A 32 8.83 4.50 3.86
C TYR A 32 9.14 3.37 4.88
N ILE A 33 8.29 2.34 4.99
CA ILE A 33 8.56 1.18 5.84
C ILE A 33 9.80 0.42 5.37
N PHE A 34 9.98 0.24 4.05
CA PHE A 34 11.20 -0.34 3.52
C PHE A 34 12.41 0.54 3.83
N HIS A 35 12.30 1.85 3.64
CA HIS A 35 13.37 2.79 3.91
C HIS A 35 13.85 2.72 5.37
N LEU A 36 12.90 2.64 6.32
CA LEU A 36 13.20 2.60 7.76
C LEU A 36 13.66 1.22 8.24
N PHE A 37 13.03 0.13 7.79
CA PHE A 37 13.22 -1.20 8.38
C PHE A 37 13.99 -2.19 7.50
N HIS A 38 14.54 -1.80 6.36
CA HIS A 38 15.17 -2.71 5.37
C HIS A 38 16.08 -3.81 5.97
N LYS A 39 16.88 -3.52 7.01
CA LYS A 39 17.78 -4.52 7.64
C LYS A 39 17.07 -5.58 8.48
N SER A 40 15.82 -5.35 8.87
CA SER A 40 15.02 -6.18 9.78
C SER A 40 13.79 -6.83 9.12
N LEU A 41 13.66 -6.69 7.80
CA LEU A 41 12.50 -7.15 7.05
C LEU A 41 12.73 -8.56 6.50
N ASP A 42 12.38 -9.57 7.29
CA ASP A 42 12.57 -10.99 6.96
C ASP A 42 11.37 -11.58 6.17
N GLY A 43 11.03 -10.92 5.06
CA GLY A 43 10.04 -11.42 4.10
C GLY A 43 8.66 -10.76 4.17
N PRO A 44 7.75 -11.10 3.23
CA PRO A 44 6.54 -10.32 2.96
C PRO A 44 5.58 -10.16 4.15
N LEU A 45 5.46 -11.20 4.99
CA LEU A 45 4.57 -11.17 6.15
C LEU A 45 5.12 -10.26 7.26
N ALA A 46 6.45 -10.26 7.45
CA ALA A 46 7.13 -9.35 8.36
C ALA A 46 6.96 -7.89 7.92
N VAL A 47 7.07 -7.62 6.61
CA VAL A 47 6.81 -6.27 6.05
C VAL A 47 5.37 -5.83 6.33
N LEU A 48 4.38 -6.71 6.12
CA LEU A 48 2.98 -6.41 6.44
C LEU A 48 2.81 -6.11 7.94
N TYR A 49 3.38 -6.93 8.82
CA TYR A 49 3.30 -6.70 10.26
C TYR A 49 3.91 -5.35 10.66
N ARG A 50 5.13 -5.05 10.20
CA ARG A 50 5.81 -3.77 10.48
C ARG A 50 5.00 -2.58 9.97
N PHE A 51 4.44 -2.68 8.77
CA PHE A 51 3.56 -1.65 8.20
C PHE A 51 2.33 -1.39 9.10
N LEU A 52 1.64 -2.45 9.51
CA LEU A 52 0.44 -2.33 10.35
C LEU A 52 0.79 -1.78 11.73
N ASP A 53 1.82 -2.33 12.37
CA ASP A 53 2.26 -1.94 13.71
C ASP A 53 2.70 -0.48 13.75
N TYR A 54 3.56 -0.06 12.80
CA TYR A 54 4.06 1.31 12.72
C TYR A 54 2.93 2.32 12.53
N TYR A 55 2.08 2.16 11.52
CA TYR A 55 1.04 3.15 11.21
C TYR A 55 -0.16 3.12 12.15
N SER A 56 -0.35 2.04 12.92
CA SER A 56 -1.35 2.00 13.99
C SER A 56 -0.97 2.89 15.19
N LYS A 57 0.33 3.03 15.46
CA LYS A 57 0.90 3.80 16.58
C LYS A 57 1.37 5.20 16.17
N PHE A 58 1.43 5.48 14.86
CA PHE A 58 1.89 6.76 14.35
C PHE A 58 1.00 7.91 14.83
N ASP A 59 1.65 9.01 15.23
CA ASP A 59 0.98 10.23 15.68
C ASP A 59 0.47 11.05 14.50
N TRP A 60 -0.62 10.58 13.90
CA TRP A 60 -1.32 11.26 12.80
C TRP A 60 -1.93 12.61 13.18
N ASP A 61 -2.09 12.87 14.48
CA ASP A 61 -2.75 14.07 14.98
C ASP A 61 -1.78 15.26 15.00
N ASN A 62 -0.47 15.00 15.22
CA ASN A 62 0.56 16.05 15.20
C ASN A 62 1.58 15.92 14.06
N LYS A 63 1.64 14.79 13.36
CA LYS A 63 2.65 14.53 12.30
C LYS A 63 2.02 14.06 10.99
N GLY A 64 2.68 14.41 9.89
CA GLY A 64 2.49 13.81 8.57
C GLY A 64 3.65 12.89 8.21
N ILE A 65 3.51 12.14 7.13
CA ILE A 65 4.56 11.25 6.61
C ILE A 65 5.08 11.78 5.27
N SER A 66 6.40 11.79 5.11
CA SER A 66 7.07 11.93 3.82
C SER A 66 7.96 10.69 3.58
N LEU A 67 8.49 10.51 2.36
CA LEU A 67 9.50 9.48 2.12
C LEU A 67 10.79 9.69 2.93
N TYR A 68 11.05 10.91 3.39
CA TYR A 68 12.21 11.28 4.19
C TYR A 68 11.98 11.09 5.69
N GLY A 69 10.74 10.85 6.11
CA GLY A 69 10.38 10.64 7.52
C GLY A 69 9.15 11.43 7.98
N PRO A 70 8.85 11.35 9.29
CA PRO A 70 7.76 12.08 9.91
C PRO A 70 8.04 13.58 9.86
N VAL A 71 7.01 14.36 9.52
CA VAL A 71 7.09 15.82 9.44
C VAL A 71 6.08 16.41 10.42
N PRO A 72 6.48 17.26 11.38
CA PRO A 72 5.54 17.95 12.25
C PRO A 72 4.51 18.73 11.44
N LEU A 73 3.23 18.63 11.79
CA LEU A 73 2.21 19.40 11.07
C LEU A 73 2.41 20.90 11.27
N SER A 74 2.99 21.33 12.39
CA SER A 74 3.34 22.73 12.65
C SER A 74 4.35 23.31 11.65
N SER A 75 5.24 22.49 11.09
CA SER A 75 6.27 22.96 10.14
C SER A 75 5.79 22.99 8.68
N LEU A 76 4.68 22.33 8.34
CA LEU A 76 4.12 22.40 6.99
C LEU A 76 3.48 23.77 6.72
N PRO A 77 3.73 24.44 5.58
CA PRO A 77 4.36 23.92 4.36
C PRO A 77 5.85 24.27 4.20
N ASP A 78 6.53 24.76 5.24
CA ASP A 78 7.96 25.01 5.19
C ASP A 78 8.72 23.67 5.27
N PHE A 79 8.83 23.02 4.11
CA PHE A 79 9.55 21.75 3.91
C PHE A 79 11.07 21.85 4.17
N SER A 80 11.55 23.03 4.58
CA SER A 80 12.90 23.28 5.08
C SER A 80 13.13 22.70 6.48
N CYS A 81 12.06 22.40 7.23
CA CYS A 81 12.17 21.70 8.50
C CYS A 81 12.28 20.20 8.24
N ALA A 82 13.50 19.70 8.37
CA ALA A 82 13.90 18.32 8.20
C ALA A 82 12.89 17.35 8.83
N ALA A 83 12.58 16.27 8.10
CA ALA A 83 11.95 15.11 8.70
C ALA A 83 12.71 14.73 9.98
N GLU A 84 11.99 14.36 11.04
CA GLU A 84 12.64 13.89 12.26
C GLU A 84 13.53 12.71 11.88
N ALA A 85 14.85 12.90 11.93
CA ALA A 85 15.80 11.88 11.57
C ALA A 85 15.58 10.69 12.52
N PRO A 86 15.45 9.45 12.01
CA PRO A 86 15.42 8.30 12.89
C PRO A 86 16.73 8.27 13.69
N ASP A 87 16.66 7.96 14.98
CA ASP A 87 17.79 7.90 15.95
C ASP A 87 18.94 6.94 15.56
N THR A 88 18.86 6.34 14.38
CA THR A 88 19.86 5.44 13.83
C THR A 88 20.90 6.23 13.06
N HIS A 89 22.13 6.32 13.61
CA HIS A 89 23.37 6.66 12.91
C HIS A 89 23.70 5.63 11.80
N ASP A 90 22.78 5.39 10.88
CA ASP A 90 22.91 4.46 9.77
C ASP A 90 23.51 5.22 8.58
N VAL A 91 24.80 5.02 8.32
CA VAL A 91 25.50 5.64 7.18
C VAL A 91 24.82 5.30 5.84
N ASP A 92 24.17 4.13 5.76
CA ASP A 92 23.42 3.74 4.56
C ASP A 92 22.11 4.53 4.40
N PHE A 93 21.56 5.11 5.48
CA PHE A 93 20.37 5.96 5.43
C PHE A 93 20.62 7.21 4.61
N LEU A 94 21.76 7.87 4.82
CA LEU A 94 22.15 9.08 4.09
C LEU A 94 22.29 8.80 2.58
N LYS A 95 22.93 7.69 2.21
CA LYS A 95 23.05 7.26 0.80
C LYS A 95 21.69 7.00 0.15
N ARG A 96 20.75 6.38 0.87
CA ARG A 96 19.38 6.16 0.39
C ARG A 96 18.62 7.46 0.23
N GLU A 97 18.79 8.40 1.16
CA GLU A 97 18.17 9.71 1.10
C GLU A 97 18.63 10.49 -0.14
N GLU A 98 19.94 10.46 -0.43
CA GLU A 98 20.53 11.06 -1.62
C GLU A 98 19.97 10.43 -2.91
N PHE A 99 19.88 9.10 -2.96
CA PHE A 99 19.24 8.40 -4.08
C PHE A 99 17.76 8.80 -4.28
N LEU A 100 17.00 8.97 -3.19
CA LEU A 100 15.61 9.44 -3.26
C LEU A 100 15.53 10.89 -3.75
N LYS A 101 16.48 11.74 -3.36
CA LYS A 101 16.59 13.12 -3.86
C LYS A 101 16.91 13.15 -5.36
N GLU A 102 17.83 12.32 -5.82
CA GLU A 102 18.14 12.18 -7.26
C GLU A 102 16.91 11.72 -8.05
N CYS A 103 16.21 10.69 -7.55
CA CYS A 103 14.96 10.23 -8.14
C CYS A 103 13.91 11.34 -8.20
N ALA A 104 13.72 12.08 -7.10
CA ALA A 104 12.78 13.19 -7.06
C ALA A 104 13.14 14.26 -8.10
N GLN A 105 14.42 14.63 -8.23
CA GLN A 105 14.88 15.58 -9.26
C GLN A 105 14.61 15.08 -10.67
N ARG A 106 14.84 13.79 -10.93
CA ARG A 106 14.66 13.18 -12.26
C ARG A 106 13.20 13.05 -12.68
N PHE A 107 12.29 12.77 -11.73
CA PHE A 107 10.89 12.49 -12.01
C PHE A 107 9.95 13.66 -11.71
N THR A 108 10.42 14.74 -11.10
CA THR A 108 9.62 15.95 -10.91
C THR A 108 9.37 16.62 -12.24
N VAL A 109 8.09 16.82 -12.56
CA VAL A 109 7.69 17.54 -13.77
C VAL A 109 7.64 19.04 -13.47
N PRO A 110 8.33 19.90 -14.23
CA PRO A 110 8.23 21.35 -14.07
C PRO A 110 6.76 21.81 -14.16
N PRO A 111 6.34 22.79 -13.35
CA PRO A 111 4.98 23.30 -13.41
C PRO A 111 4.67 23.84 -14.81
N ARG A 112 3.55 23.42 -15.41
CA ARG A 112 3.04 24.04 -16.63
C ARG A 112 2.56 25.45 -16.28
N ASN A 113 2.95 26.45 -17.10
CA ASN A 113 2.65 27.89 -17.05
C ASN A 113 1.61 28.38 -16.01
N PHE A 114 1.96 29.45 -15.28
CA PHE A 114 1.18 30.15 -14.24
C PHE A 114 0.86 29.39 -12.93
N GLU A 115 1.12 28.07 -12.82
CA GLU A 115 1.27 27.42 -11.51
C GLU A 115 2.60 27.85 -10.84
N ARG A 116 2.78 29.15 -10.57
CA ARG A 116 3.69 29.51 -9.47
C ARG A 116 3.18 28.74 -8.26
N ASN A 117 4.07 28.09 -7.51
CA ASN A 117 3.81 27.34 -6.27
C ASN A 117 3.04 28.17 -5.21
N THR A 118 1.77 28.46 -5.48
CA THR A 118 0.87 29.29 -4.67
C THR A 118 -0.04 28.42 -3.83
N ARG A 119 -0.23 27.15 -4.23
CA ARG A 119 -1.00 26.19 -3.44
C ARG A 119 -0.16 25.69 -2.29
N LEU A 120 -0.56 26.07 -1.08
CA LEU A 120 -0.04 25.58 0.18
C LEU A 120 -0.46 24.12 0.41
N PHE A 121 0.33 23.39 1.21
CA PHE A 121 -0.03 22.03 1.60
C PHE A 121 -1.36 22.01 2.37
N SER A 122 -2.37 21.35 1.81
CA SER A 122 -3.68 21.23 2.45
C SER A 122 -3.67 20.09 3.47
N ARG A 123 -3.62 20.44 4.75
CA ARG A 123 -3.70 19.50 5.86
C ARG A 123 -5.08 18.83 5.91
N LYS A 124 -5.09 17.54 6.24
CA LYS A 124 -6.28 16.69 6.42
C LYS A 124 -6.07 15.78 7.63
N PHE A 125 -6.79 14.66 7.69
CA PHE A 125 -6.66 13.64 8.73
C PHE A 125 -5.52 12.66 8.43
N LEU A 126 -5.36 12.29 7.16
CA LEU A 126 -4.22 11.50 6.69
C LEU A 126 -3.30 12.43 5.90
N ASN A 127 -2.15 12.79 6.47
CA ASN A 127 -1.21 13.73 5.86
C ASN A 127 0.00 12.98 5.32
N ILE A 128 0.07 12.85 4.00
CA ILE A 128 1.14 12.15 3.30
C ILE A 128 1.68 13.10 2.23
N VAL A 129 2.93 13.52 2.39
CA VAL A 129 3.62 14.44 1.48
C VAL A 129 4.03 13.68 0.22
N ASP A 130 3.59 14.17 -0.93
CA ASP A 130 4.01 13.63 -2.22
C ASP A 130 5.49 13.97 -2.48
N PRO A 131 6.36 12.97 -2.69
CA PRO A 131 7.79 13.19 -2.91
C PRO A 131 8.11 13.96 -4.20
N LEU A 132 7.23 13.94 -5.20
CA LEU A 132 7.43 14.64 -6.47
C LEU A 132 6.74 16.01 -6.52
N LYS A 133 5.82 16.27 -5.59
CA LYS A 133 5.05 17.52 -5.52
C LYS A 133 4.73 17.84 -4.07
N GLN A 134 5.68 18.41 -3.33
CA GLN A 134 5.59 18.56 -1.86
C GLN A 134 4.30 19.24 -1.36
N ASN A 135 3.72 20.18 -2.12
CA ASN A 135 2.43 20.80 -1.75
C ASN A 135 1.19 19.90 -1.93
N ASN A 136 1.35 18.71 -2.50
CA ASN A 136 0.30 17.74 -2.71
C ASN A 136 0.21 16.77 -1.52
N ASN A 137 -0.90 16.83 -0.80
CA ASN A 137 -1.25 15.82 0.21
C ASN A 137 -1.92 14.61 -0.46
N LEU A 138 -1.27 13.44 -0.43
CA LEU A 138 -1.79 12.20 -1.01
C LEU A 138 -2.99 11.63 -0.23
N GLY A 139 -3.16 12.02 1.03
CA GLY A 139 -4.32 11.64 1.85
C GLY A 139 -5.50 12.62 1.75
N ARG A 140 -5.47 13.59 0.81
CA ARG A 140 -6.52 14.62 0.64
C ARG A 140 -7.95 14.07 0.42
N SER A 141 -8.09 12.86 -0.13
CA SER A 141 -9.39 12.21 -0.33
C SER A 141 -9.98 11.62 0.95
N VAL A 142 -9.15 11.36 1.97
CA VAL A 142 -9.58 10.61 3.15
C VAL A 142 -10.51 11.46 4.02
N SER A 143 -11.73 10.96 4.24
CA SER A 143 -12.70 11.60 5.15
C SER A 143 -12.37 11.30 6.62
N LYS A 144 -12.91 12.09 7.56
CA LYS A 144 -12.70 11.88 9.01
C LYS A 144 -13.14 10.48 9.46
N GLY A 145 -14.34 10.06 9.06
CA GLY A 145 -14.86 8.73 9.39
C GLY A 145 -14.00 7.61 8.81
N ASN A 146 -13.55 7.75 7.57
CA ASN A 146 -12.67 6.77 6.94
C ASN A 146 -11.27 6.74 7.56
N PHE A 147 -10.75 7.88 8.02
CA PHE A 147 -9.50 7.93 8.76
C PHE A 147 -9.55 7.09 10.05
N TYR A 148 -10.60 7.21 10.86
CA TYR A 148 -10.75 6.36 12.04
C TYR A 148 -10.90 4.87 11.69
N ARG A 149 -11.61 4.56 10.61
CA ARG A 149 -11.70 3.19 10.09
C ARG A 149 -10.33 2.65 9.68
N ILE A 150 -9.50 3.46 9.02
CA ILE A 150 -8.13 3.11 8.63
C ILE A 150 -7.27 2.84 9.87
N ARG A 151 -7.26 3.76 10.86
CA ARG A 151 -6.49 3.57 12.12
C ARG A 151 -6.90 2.29 12.83
N SER A 152 -8.20 2.06 12.96
CA SER A 152 -8.74 0.86 13.59
C SER A 152 -8.39 -0.42 12.82
N ALA A 153 -8.40 -0.37 11.49
CA ALA A 153 -8.01 -1.50 10.66
C ALA A 153 -6.52 -1.85 10.84
N PHE A 154 -5.63 -0.86 10.86
CA PHE A 154 -4.21 -1.07 11.10
C PHE A 154 -3.94 -1.67 12.49
N ASP A 155 -4.53 -1.10 13.54
CA ASP A 155 -4.41 -1.63 14.91
C ASP A 155 -4.93 -3.08 15.01
N LEU A 156 -6.13 -3.35 14.50
CA LEU A 156 -6.70 -4.70 14.52
C LEU A 156 -5.85 -5.69 13.72
N GLY A 157 -5.34 -5.26 12.56
CA GLY A 157 -4.44 -6.04 11.72
C GLY A 157 -3.14 -6.38 12.44
N ALA A 158 -2.49 -5.39 13.05
CA ALA A 158 -1.25 -5.55 13.80
C ALA A 158 -1.44 -6.52 14.97
N ARG A 159 -2.49 -6.33 15.78
CA ARG A 159 -2.79 -7.22 16.92
C ARG A 159 -3.08 -8.65 16.49
N LYS A 160 -3.86 -8.84 15.41
CA LYS A 160 -4.16 -10.19 14.90
C LYS A 160 -2.90 -10.85 14.35
N LEU A 161 -2.19 -10.18 13.46
CA LEU A 161 -0.99 -10.75 12.84
C LEU A 161 0.12 -10.98 13.87
N GLY A 162 0.29 -10.08 14.83
CA GLY A 162 1.25 -10.25 15.93
C GLY A 162 1.00 -11.51 16.76
N LYS A 163 -0.28 -11.86 17.01
CA LYS A 163 -0.62 -13.15 17.65
C LYS A 163 -0.24 -14.33 16.77
N ILE A 164 -0.54 -14.28 15.48
CA ILE A 164 -0.22 -15.36 14.53
C ILE A 164 1.29 -15.61 14.47
N LEU A 165 2.10 -14.54 14.50
CA LEU A 165 3.56 -14.62 14.48
C LEU A 165 4.16 -15.26 15.75
N GLN A 166 3.40 -15.35 16.84
CA GLN A 166 3.82 -16.03 18.08
C GLN A 166 3.42 -17.51 18.11
N VAL A 167 2.62 -17.98 17.15
CA VAL A 167 2.17 -19.38 17.08
C VAL A 167 3.31 -20.25 16.53
N PRO A 168 3.48 -21.49 17.03
CA PRO A 168 4.43 -22.44 16.45
C PRO A 168 4.18 -22.67 14.96
N ILE A 169 5.24 -22.84 14.17
CA ILE A 169 5.14 -22.92 12.71
C ILE A 169 4.17 -24.01 12.22
N ASN A 170 4.06 -25.12 12.95
CA ASN A 170 3.18 -26.25 12.65
C ASN A 170 1.68 -25.91 12.76
N SER A 171 1.34 -24.82 13.45
CA SER A 171 -0.04 -24.35 13.63
C SER A 171 -0.29 -22.99 12.98
N ALA A 172 0.71 -22.39 12.34
CA ALA A 172 0.62 -21.05 11.76
C ALA A 172 -0.20 -21.01 10.45
N VAL A 173 -0.16 -22.07 9.64
CA VAL A 173 -0.80 -22.08 8.31
C VAL A 173 -2.32 -21.83 8.37
N PRO A 174 -3.10 -22.52 9.22
CA PRO A 174 -4.54 -22.24 9.36
C PRO A 174 -4.82 -20.80 9.78
N GLU A 175 -4.03 -20.25 10.69
CA GLU A 175 -4.17 -18.89 11.21
C GLU A 175 -3.85 -17.82 10.13
N VAL A 176 -2.80 -18.04 9.33
CA VAL A 176 -2.49 -17.18 8.18
C VAL A 176 -3.61 -17.26 7.14
N ASN A 177 -4.09 -18.46 6.82
CA ASN A 177 -5.22 -18.64 5.89
C ASN A 177 -6.47 -17.93 6.41
N GLN A 178 -6.72 -18.00 7.71
CA GLN A 178 -7.81 -17.31 8.39
C GLN A 178 -7.68 -15.78 8.29
N PHE A 179 -6.47 -15.25 8.41
CA PHE A 179 -6.17 -13.83 8.31
C PHE A 179 -6.35 -13.28 6.89
N PHE A 180 -6.07 -14.08 5.86
CA PHE A 180 -6.22 -13.73 4.44
C PHE A 180 -7.46 -14.36 3.77
N ARG A 181 -8.51 -14.67 4.53
CA ARG A 181 -9.67 -15.41 4.02
C ARG A 181 -10.32 -14.76 2.80
N ASN A 182 -10.49 -13.44 2.78
CA ASN A 182 -11.17 -12.78 1.66
C ASN A 182 -10.29 -12.79 0.41
N THR A 183 -8.99 -12.60 0.60
CA THR A 183 -7.97 -12.67 -0.45
C THR A 183 -7.92 -14.07 -1.07
N LEU A 184 -7.87 -15.12 -0.23
CA LEU A 184 -7.85 -16.51 -0.69
C LEU A 184 -9.15 -16.87 -1.43
N LYS A 185 -10.32 -16.53 -0.87
CA LYS A 185 -11.61 -16.77 -1.53
C LYS A 185 -11.67 -16.15 -2.92
N ARG A 186 -11.17 -14.93 -3.10
CA ARG A 186 -11.13 -14.24 -4.41
C ARG A 186 -10.22 -14.94 -5.42
N ASN A 187 -9.05 -15.40 -4.98
CA ASN A 187 -8.10 -16.10 -5.86
C ASN A 187 -8.66 -17.45 -6.36
N HIS A 188 -9.48 -18.14 -5.57
CA HIS A 188 -10.13 -19.37 -6.01
C HIS A 188 -11.28 -19.15 -6.99
N THR A 189 -11.92 -17.98 -6.97
CA THR A 189 -13.07 -17.70 -7.84
C THR A 189 -12.72 -17.27 -9.26
N MET A 190 -11.47 -16.86 -9.56
CA MET A 190 -11.04 -16.27 -10.85
C MET A 190 -11.88 -15.09 -11.40
N VAL A 191 -12.93 -14.65 -10.71
CA VAL A 191 -13.78 -13.53 -11.10
C VAL A 191 -13.21 -12.22 -10.53
N ARG A 192 -12.88 -11.30 -11.43
CA ARG A 192 -12.49 -9.92 -11.12
C ARG A 192 -13.72 -9.01 -11.23
N PRO A 193 -14.35 -8.58 -10.12
CA PRO A 193 -15.55 -7.75 -10.19
C PRO A 193 -15.30 -6.32 -10.73
N ASP A 194 -14.04 -5.92 -10.91
CA ASP A 194 -13.60 -4.71 -11.60
C ASP A 194 -13.54 -4.86 -13.13
N VAL A 195 -13.59 -6.10 -13.63
CA VAL A 195 -13.89 -6.37 -15.04
C VAL A 195 -15.41 -6.41 -15.13
N GLN A 196 -16.01 -5.29 -15.51
CA GLN A 196 -17.39 -5.29 -15.97
C GLN A 196 -17.47 -6.31 -17.11
N ASP A 197 -18.31 -7.33 -16.95
CA ASP A 197 -18.63 -8.26 -18.01
C ASP A 197 -19.05 -7.47 -19.25
N ILE A 198 -18.14 -7.33 -20.21
CA ILE A 198 -18.59 -7.24 -21.60
C ILE A 198 -19.10 -8.64 -21.87
N ALA A 199 -20.38 -8.87 -21.58
CA ALA A 199 -21.11 -10.02 -22.05
C ALA A 199 -21.04 -10.00 -23.58
N LEU A 200 -20.02 -10.64 -24.13
CA LEU A 200 -20.03 -11.05 -25.52
C LEU A 200 -20.99 -12.23 -25.57
N ASP A 201 -22.25 -11.94 -25.89
CA ASP A 201 -23.26 -12.91 -26.27
C ASP A 201 -22.75 -13.67 -27.52
N PHE A 202 -21.97 -14.72 -27.30
CA PHE A 202 -21.76 -15.77 -28.28
C PHE A 202 -22.84 -16.84 -28.11
N ASN A 203 -24.08 -16.46 -28.42
CA ASN A 203 -25.05 -17.44 -28.90
C ASN A 203 -24.72 -17.74 -30.37
N VAL A 204 -23.83 -18.70 -30.58
CA VAL A 204 -23.72 -19.39 -31.88
C VAL A 204 -24.01 -20.86 -31.62
N GLU A 205 -25.24 -21.21 -31.99
CA GLU A 205 -25.74 -22.50 -32.47
C GLU A 205 -24.84 -23.72 -32.17
N ARG A 206 -25.27 -24.52 -31.18
CA ARG A 206 -24.96 -25.94 -31.17
C ARG A 206 -25.81 -26.60 -32.24
N ASP A 207 -25.18 -26.96 -33.36
CA ASP A 207 -25.69 -28.06 -34.17
C ASP A 207 -24.57 -28.95 -34.71
N ASN A 208 -24.59 -30.19 -34.22
CA ASN A 208 -24.17 -31.45 -34.84
C ASN A 208 -23.01 -31.46 -35.86
N LYS A 209 -21.90 -32.11 -35.48
CA LYS A 209 -21.47 -33.38 -36.10
C LYS A 209 -20.40 -34.10 -35.30
N ALA A 210 -20.56 -35.42 -35.28
CA ALA A 210 -19.74 -36.39 -34.59
C ALA A 210 -18.34 -36.57 -35.19
N SER A 211 -17.46 -37.06 -34.31
CA SER A 211 -16.49 -38.14 -34.57
C SER A 211 -15.01 -37.77 -34.72
N VAL A 212 -14.21 -38.63 -34.05
CA VAL A 212 -12.81 -39.02 -34.26
C VAL A 212 -11.69 -38.00 -33.93
N PHE A 213 -10.96 -38.21 -32.83
CA PHE A 213 -9.70 -38.98 -32.83
C PHE A 213 -9.00 -38.86 -31.46
N GLN A 214 -8.56 -40.02 -30.99
CA GLN A 214 -7.76 -40.26 -29.80
C GLN A 214 -6.29 -40.31 -30.22
N MET A 215 -5.35 -39.56 -29.59
CA MET A 215 -3.98 -40.04 -29.35
C MET A 215 -3.14 -39.16 -28.41
N SER A 216 -2.73 -39.81 -27.31
CA SER A 216 -1.42 -39.85 -26.63
C SER A 216 -0.42 -38.69 -26.72
N ILE A 217 0.12 -38.29 -25.55
CA ILE A 217 1.54 -37.92 -25.40
C ILE A 217 2.10 -38.69 -24.19
N THR A 218 2.99 -39.65 -24.47
CA THR A 218 3.89 -40.29 -23.49
C THR A 218 5.33 -39.88 -23.82
N MET A 219 6.09 -39.70 -22.75
CA MET A 219 7.52 -39.36 -22.61
C MET A 219 8.46 -39.80 -23.74
N GLY A 220 9.43 -38.92 -24.02
CA GLY A 220 10.74 -39.26 -24.58
C GLY A 220 11.82 -38.64 -23.69
N LEU A 221 12.86 -39.44 -23.44
CA LEU A 221 14.07 -39.21 -22.63
C LEU A 221 14.75 -37.84 -22.81
#